data_AF-D3JD78-F1
#
_entry.id   AF-D3JD78-F1
#
_cell.length_a   1.000
_cell.length_b   1.000
_cell.length_c   1.000
_cell.angle_alpha   90.00
_cell.angle_beta   90.00
_cell.angle_gamma   90.00
#
_symmetry.space_group_name_H-M   'P 1'
#
loop_
_entity.id
_entity.type
_entity.pdbx_description
1 polymer ?
#
loop_
_entity_poly.entity_id
_entity_poly.type
_entity_poly.pdbx_seq_one_letter_code
_entity_poly.pdbx_strand_id
1 'polypeptide(L)' 'GKYGTRYGASLRKMVKKMEITQHSKYTCTFCGKEAMKRSVVGIWS' A
#
# COMPACT_ATOMS: atom_id res chain seq x y z
N GLY A 1 11.98 -9.72 -2.21
CA GLY A 1 10.75 -9.27 -1.54
C GLY A 1 10.56 -10.04 -0.25
N LYS A 2 9.85 -9.49 0.75
CA LYS A 2 9.77 -10.06 2.11
C LYS A 2 9.35 -11.54 2.21
N TYR A 3 8.70 -12.07 1.18
CA TYR A 3 8.21 -13.46 1.13
C TYR A 3 9.21 -14.48 0.56
N GLY A 4 10.39 -14.05 0.09
CA GLY A 4 11.39 -14.96 -0.48
C GLY A 4 10.84 -15.79 -1.65
N THR A 5 11.20 -17.07 -1.71
CA THR A 5 10.74 -18.05 -2.72
C THR A 5 9.38 -18.67 -2.41
N ARG A 6 8.79 -18.38 -1.24
CA ARG A 6 7.53 -18.98 -0.79
C ARG A 6 6.33 -18.45 -1.59
N TYR A 7 5.24 -19.23 -1.57
CA TYR A 7 3.90 -18.88 -2.08
C TYR A 7 3.75 -18.69 -3.60
N GLY A 8 4.80 -18.94 -4.39
CA GLY A 8 4.73 -18.86 -5.86
C GLY A 8 4.70 -17.43 -6.42
N ALA A 9 4.77 -17.30 -7.75
CA ALA A 9 4.89 -15.99 -8.41
C ALA A 9 3.54 -15.25 -8.52
N SER A 10 2.44 -15.97 -8.79
CA SER A 10 1.10 -15.38 -8.97
C SER A 10 0.60 -14.66 -7.72
N LEU A 11 0.61 -15.36 -6.57
CA LEU A 11 0.16 -14.80 -5.29
C LEU A 11 1.02 -13.61 -4.88
N ARG A 12 2.35 -13.70 -5.01
CA ARG A 12 3.26 -12.59 -4.68
C ARG A 12 3.05 -11.37 -5.58
N LYS A 13 2.74 -11.54 -6.86
CA LYS A 13 2.42 -10.42 -7.78
C LYS A 13 1.13 -9.70 -7.35
N MET A 14 0.10 -10.45 -6.96
CA MET A 14 -1.17 -9.89 -6.46
C MET A 14 -0.95 -9.08 -5.17
N VAL A 15 -0.25 -9.67 -4.19
CA VAL A 15 0.04 -9.00 -2.92
C VAL A 15 0.91 -7.76 -3.12
N LYS A 16 1.91 -7.82 -4.00
CA LYS A 16 2.75 -6.65 -4.32
C LYS A 16 1.93 -5.46 -4.79
N LYS A 17 0.90 -5.66 -5.62
CA LYS A 17 -0.01 -4.58 -6.06
C LYS A 17 -0.72 -3.92 -4.89
N MET A 18 -1.27 -4.73 -3.97
CA MET A 18 -1.97 -4.24 -2.78
C MET A 18 -1.03 -3.55 -1.78
N GLU A 19 0.19 -4.05 -1.62
CA GLU A 19 1.20 -3.46 -0.75
C GLU A 19 1.70 -2.11 -1.25
N ILE A 20 1.85 -1.96 -2.57
CA ILE A 20 2.20 -0.66 -3.17
C ILE A 20 1.10 0.34 -2.80
N THR A 21 -0.16 0.02 -3.06
CA THR A 21 -1.27 0.94 -2.73
C THR A 21 -1.39 1.22 -1.23
N GLN A 22 -1.11 0.24 -0.38
CA GLN A 22 -1.20 0.44 1.07
C GLN A 22 -0.11 1.37 1.63
N HIS A 23 1.11 1.29 1.09
CA HIS A 23 2.26 2.06 1.60
C HIS A 23 2.52 3.36 0.81
N SER A 24 1.77 3.61 -0.25
CA SER A 24 1.79 4.88 -0.97
C SER A 24 1.35 6.05 -0.08
N LYS A 25 1.90 7.23 -0.38
CA LYS A 25 1.30 8.49 0.06
C LYS A 25 0.26 8.93 -0.98
N TYR A 26 -0.76 9.61 -0.50
CA TYR A 26 -1.82 10.16 -1.31
C TYR A 26 -1.96 11.66 -1.05
N THR A 27 -2.47 12.37 -2.04
CA THR A 27 -2.78 13.79 -1.92
C THR A 27 -4.01 13.97 -1.03
N CYS A 28 -3.85 14.73 0.05
CA CYS A 28 -4.95 15.08 0.93
C CYS A 28 -5.89 16.07 0.22
N THR A 29 -7.17 15.74 0.15
CA THR A 29 -8.20 16.60 -0.48
C THR A 29 -8.45 17.91 0.27
N PHE A 30 -8.07 17.98 1.55
CA PHE A 30 -8.26 19.17 2.38
C PHE A 30 -7.11 20.17 2.27
N CYS A 31 -5.87 19.70 2.34
CA CYS A 31 -4.68 20.58 2.37
C CYS A 31 -3.83 20.53 1.09
N GLY A 32 -4.16 19.67 0.12
CA GLY A 32 -3.46 19.53 -1.16
C GLY A 32 -2.07 18.90 -1.09
N LYS A 33 -1.60 18.53 0.10
CA LYS A 33 -0.26 17.94 0.31
C LYS A 33 -0.28 16.43 0.12
N GLU A 34 0.81 15.89 -0.42
CA GLU A 34 1.05 14.44 -0.55
C GLU A 34 1.55 13.84 0.78
N ALA A 35 0.70 13.93 1.80
CA ALA A 35 1.00 13.51 3.17
C ALA A 35 0.09 12.38 3.68
N MET A 36 -1.06 12.16 3.05
CA MET A 36 -2.07 11.22 3.52
C MET A 36 -1.56 9.78 3.37
N LYS A 37 -1.63 8.99 4.44
CA LYS A 37 -1.23 7.58 4.48
C LYS A 37 -2.30 6.74 5.17
N ARG A 38 -2.28 5.44 4.91
CA ARG A 38 -3.15 4.49 5.60
C ARG A 38 -2.61 4.21 7.00
N SER A 39 -3.37 4.57 8.03
CA SER A 39 -3.01 4.27 9.43
C SER A 39 -3.46 2.87 9.84
N VAL A 40 -4.72 2.53 9.56
CA VAL A 40 -5.28 1.19 9.77
C VAL A 40 -6.23 0.81 8.62
N VAL A 41 -6.86 -0.35 8.70
CA VAL A 41 -7.83 -0.75 7.68
C VAL A 41 -8.99 0.25 7.64
N GLY A 42 -9.19 0.89 6.48
CA GLY A 42 -10.29 1.85 6.27
C GLY A 42 -10.04 3.28 6.74
N ILE A 43 -8.94 3.56 7.47
CA ILE A 43 -8.66 4.90 8.01
C ILE A 43 -7.39 5.48 7.40
N TRP A 44 -7.49 6.73 6.95
CA TRP A 44 -6.43 7.50 6.31
C TRP A 44 -6.18 8.79 7.08
N SER A 45 -4.90 9.14 7.28
CA SER A 45 -4.45 10.32 8.01
C SER A 45 -3.18 10.88 7.38
#